data_AF-A0AA42RKU4-F1
#
_entry.id   AF-A0AA42RKU4-F1
#
_cell.length_a   1.000
_cell.length_b   1.000
_cell.length_c   1.000
_cell.angle_alpha   90.00
_cell.angle_beta   90.00
_cell.angle_gamma   90.00
#
_symmetry.space_group_name_H-M   'P 1'
#
loop_
_entity.id
_entity.type
_entity.pdbx_description
1 polymer ?
#
loop_
_entity_poly.entity_id
_entity_poly.type
_entity_poly.pdbx_seq_one_letter_code
_entity_poly.pdbx_strand_id
1 'polypeptide(L)' 'MEKTTTPKKETKTTVAKTTTAGTYNGHKVYVGPKGGKYYINDNGNKTYIKQ' A
#
# COMPACT_ATOMS: atom_id res chain seq x y z
N MET A 1 4.93 20.74 -16.30
CA MET A 1 5.58 19.49 -15.87
C MET A 1 4.55 18.66 -15.12
N GLU A 2 3.77 17.87 -15.83
CA GLU A 2 2.76 16.96 -15.25
C GLU A 2 3.41 15.61 -14.94
N LYS A 3 3.32 15.19 -13.69
CA LYS A 3 3.97 13.97 -13.18
C LYS A 3 3.07 12.75 -13.43
N THR A 4 3.24 12.16 -14.60
CA THR A 4 3.25 10.71 -14.89
C THR A 4 2.25 9.79 -14.15
N THR A 5 1.17 9.45 -14.86
CA THR A 5 0.73 8.09 -15.25
C THR A 5 0.88 6.92 -14.25
N THR A 6 -0.25 6.32 -13.83
CA THR A 6 -0.31 4.86 -13.61
C THR A 6 -1.66 4.32 -14.11
N PRO A 7 -1.65 3.26 -14.95
CA PRO A 7 -2.82 2.82 -15.69
C PRO A 7 -3.85 2.15 -14.79
N LYS A 8 -5.10 2.49 -15.04
CA LYS A 8 -6.31 1.79 -14.61
C LYS A 8 -6.27 0.38 -15.23
N LYS A 9 -6.13 -0.67 -14.41
CA LYS A 9 -6.47 -2.04 -14.81
C LYS A 9 -7.60 -2.51 -13.91
N GLU A 10 -8.80 -2.41 -14.46
CA GLU A 10 -10.03 -2.94 -13.89
C GLU A 10 -10.02 -4.47 -13.85
N THR A 11 -10.82 -5.01 -12.92
CA THR A 11 -11.36 -6.39 -12.84
C THR A 11 -10.71 -7.33 -11.83
N LYS A 12 -11.11 -7.25 -10.55
CA LYS A 12 -12.01 -8.24 -9.94
C LYS A 12 -12.51 -7.77 -8.58
N THR A 13 -13.81 -7.72 -8.45
CA THR A 13 -14.57 -7.59 -7.21
C THR A 13 -14.23 -8.73 -6.26
N THR A 14 -13.29 -8.50 -5.36
CA THR A 14 -13.19 -9.18 -4.08
C THR A 14 -12.64 -8.14 -3.12
N VAL A 15 -13.42 -7.82 -2.08
CA VAL A 15 -13.03 -7.05 -0.89
C VAL A 15 -11.51 -6.96 -0.78
N ALA A 16 -10.94 -5.77 -0.93
CA ALA A 16 -9.50 -5.56 -0.89
C ALA A 16 -8.97 -6.04 0.47
N LYS A 17 -8.66 -7.34 0.54
CA LYS A 17 -8.05 -7.99 1.67
C LYS A 17 -6.65 -7.40 1.67
N THR A 18 -6.49 -6.31 2.41
CA THR A 18 -5.19 -5.77 2.77
C THR A 18 -4.49 -6.87 3.53
N THR A 19 -3.80 -7.74 2.80
CA THR A 19 -3.03 -8.83 3.38
C THR A 19 -1.94 -8.16 4.21
N THR A 20 -1.99 -8.39 5.52
CA THR A 20 -0.94 -7.89 6.41
C THR A 20 0.35 -8.58 6.01
N ALA A 21 1.34 -7.80 5.55
CA ALA A 21 2.63 -8.31 5.09
C ALA A 21 3.59 -8.61 6.25
N GLY A 22 3.23 -8.22 7.47
CA GLY A 22 4.03 -8.36 8.67
C GLY A 22 4.01 -7.08 9.50
N THR A 23 5.06 -6.88 10.28
CA THR A 23 5.32 -5.68 11.07
C THR A 23 6.64 -5.03 10.65
N TYR A 24 6.69 -3.71 10.63
CA TYR A 24 7.86 -2.90 10.31
C TYR A 24 8.00 -1.81 11.37
N ASN A 25 9.12 -1.79 12.09
CA ASN A 25 9.34 -0.88 13.22
C ASN A 25 8.19 -0.89 14.25
N GLY A 26 7.59 -2.05 14.50
CA GLY A 26 6.41 -2.17 15.39
C GLY A 26 5.07 -1.79 14.76
N HIS A 27 5.05 -1.21 13.56
CA HIS A 27 3.82 -0.88 12.84
C HIS A 27 3.36 -2.02 11.95
N LYS A 28 2.04 -2.23 11.84
CA LYS A 28 1.48 -3.21 10.90
C LYS A 28 1.73 -2.77 9.46
N VAL A 29 2.25 -3.68 8.65
CA VAL A 29 2.49 -3.48 7.23
C VAL A 29 1.35 -4.11 6.43
N TYR A 30 0.91 -3.40 5.41
CA TYR A 30 -0.14 -3.78 4.49
C TYR A 30 0.41 -3.80 3.06
N VAL A 31 -0.17 -4.66 2.22
CA VAL A 31 0.12 -4.66 0.78
C VAL A 31 -0.89 -3.78 0.07
N GLY A 32 -0.40 -2.78 -0.67
CA GLY A 32 -1.21 -1.92 -1.50
C GLY A 32 -1.60 -2.60 -2.82
N PRO A 33 -2.58 -2.04 -3.55
CA PRO A 33 -3.10 -2.63 -4.78
C PRO A 33 -2.07 -2.76 -5.91
N LYS A 34 -1.00 -1.94 -5.87
CA LYS A 34 0.12 -1.99 -6.82
C LYS A 34 1.27 -2.92 -6.38
N GLY A 35 1.07 -3.73 -5.33
CA GLY A 35 2.11 -4.60 -4.75
C GLY A 35 3.11 -3.91 -3.83
N GLY A 36 3.07 -2.57 -3.73
CA GLY A 36 3.90 -1.82 -2.78
C GLY A 36 3.47 -2.06 -1.33
N LYS A 37 4.44 -2.28 -0.43
CA LYS A 37 4.19 -2.41 1.02
C LYS A 37 4.09 -1.03 1.66
N TYR A 38 3.15 -0.84 2.58
CA TYR A 38 2.99 0.39 3.34
C TYR A 38 2.62 0.11 4.79
N TYR A 39 2.95 1.03 5.70
CA TYR A 39 2.46 1.00 7.09
C TYR A 39 1.74 2.31 7.41
N ILE A 40 0.97 2.31 8.51
CA ILE A 40 0.38 3.52 9.06
C ILE A 40 1.34 4.05 10.12
N ASN A 41 1.91 5.25 9.88
CA ASN A 41 2.80 5.91 10.84
C ASN A 41 2.00 6.53 12.01
N ASP A 42 2.71 7.08 13.00
CA ASP A 42 2.07 7.64 14.21
C ASP A 42 1.14 8.83 13.92
N ASN A 43 1.33 9.50 12.78
CA ASN A 43 0.46 10.58 12.31
C ASN A 43 -0.80 10.06 11.58
N GLY A 44 -1.01 8.74 11.50
CA GLY A 44 -2.12 8.13 10.77
C GLY A 44 -1.94 8.10 9.25
N ASN A 45 -0.77 8.48 8.74
CA ASN A 45 -0.50 8.56 7.31
C ASN A 45 0.08 7.25 6.76
N LYS A 46 -0.23 6.95 5.49
CA LYS A 46 0.34 5.79 4.77
C LYS A 46 1.76 6.11 4.32
N THR A 47 2.73 5.40 4.86
CA THR A 47 4.13 5.48 4.45
C THR A 47 4.51 4.21 3.69
N TYR A 48 4.95 4.35 2.44
CA TYR A 48 5.41 3.23 1.63
C TYR A 48 6.83 2.83 2.03
N ILE A 49 7.03 1.53 2.22
CA ILE A 49 8.34 0.95 2.52
C ILE A 49 9.01 0.63 1.20
N LYS A 50 10.05 1.37 0.87
CA LYS A 50 10.95 1.05 -0.23
C LYS A 50 12.11 0.27 0.35
N GLN A 51 12.23 -1.01 -0.02
CA GLN A 51 13.44 -1.80 0.25
C GLN A 51 14.54 -1.38 -0.72
#